data_AF-A0A933JW69-F1
#
_entry.id   AF-A0A933JW69-F1
#
_cell.length_a   1.000
_cell.length_b   1.000
_cell.length_c   1.000
_cell.angle_alpha   90.00
_cell.angle_beta   90.00
_cell.angle_gamma   90.00
#
_symmetry.space_group_name_H-M   'P 1'
#
loop_
_entity.id
_entity.type
_entity.pdbx_description
1 polymer ?
#
loop_
_entity_poly.entity_id
_entity_poly.type
_entity_poly.pdbx_seq_one_letter_code
_entity_poly.pdbx_strand_id
1 'polypeptide(L)'
;MRSPTPLVGSVLFALVSLSACEEDELSVVDASFQPDALAVDSGPRLDARPEDARPEDARPEDARPEDAVGLDIEVPDAGDVVRPDAEVRPDGDVEPALCAAPEPPLTAGSTDCAGCPTSDPTPSSFQLVLGQVTTVTLSGNLLGATGDGIYTVIGAGGRRIDGPVPVNAGGWSVTVPLFCGAQQVALTFCNEAGVHRLVFDVSTECSEPDLRLTISWDELGDDWELHLIQEGGRINDPATDCTWTTCLGGGLDWGVLGDATDDPVKDVDDVDGYGPENITLTRPAPGTYTVMVEHWGTSGSPGSDGEAILNVVGQAPIVVPITDLPPHWVRTVATVSFPGGAVVTSAAVHDCTQNWSGGCLDPIP
;
A
#
# COMPACT_ATOMS: atom_id res chain seq x y z
N MET A 1 -35.51 -17.34 63.17
CA MET A 1 -34.89 -18.68 63.18
C MET A 1 -34.68 -19.11 61.72
N ARG A 2 -33.47 -19.56 61.41
CA ARG A 2 -32.96 -20.08 60.11
C ARG A 2 -32.46 -19.05 59.08
N SER A 3 -31.15 -18.87 59.12
CA SER A 3 -30.28 -18.40 58.02
C SER A 3 -30.28 -19.38 56.85
N PRO A 4 -29.98 -18.93 55.61
CA PRO A 4 -29.53 -19.81 54.55
C PRO A 4 -28.00 -19.85 54.45
N THR A 5 -27.50 -21.08 54.31
CA THR A 5 -26.12 -21.49 54.07
C THR A 5 -25.67 -21.15 52.63
N PRO A 6 -24.40 -20.82 52.37
CA PRO A 6 -23.89 -20.69 51.00
C PRO A 6 -23.46 -22.04 50.41
N LEU A 7 -23.76 -22.22 49.12
CA LEU A 7 -23.29 -23.32 48.27
C LEU A 7 -21.84 -23.05 47.82
N VAL A 8 -20.96 -24.00 48.11
CA VAL A 8 -19.57 -24.04 47.64
C VAL A 8 -19.55 -24.70 46.26
N GLY A 9 -19.12 -23.97 45.24
CA GLY A 9 -18.91 -24.48 43.88
C GLY A 9 -17.53 -25.14 43.77
N SER A 10 -17.51 -26.41 43.38
CA SER A 10 -16.32 -27.19 43.07
C SER A 10 -15.69 -26.75 41.74
N VAL A 11 -14.40 -26.41 41.79
CA VAL A 11 -13.55 -26.20 40.61
C VAL A 11 -13.09 -27.57 40.10
N LEU A 12 -13.41 -27.88 38.84
CA LEU A 12 -12.96 -29.08 38.14
C LEU A 12 -11.64 -28.77 37.44
N PHE A 13 -10.53 -29.31 37.93
CA PHE A 13 -9.24 -29.29 37.22
C PHE A 13 -9.21 -30.43 36.20
N ALA A 14 -9.10 -30.09 34.91
CA ALA A 14 -8.80 -31.05 33.86
C ALA A 14 -7.28 -31.29 33.81
N LEU A 15 -6.87 -32.51 34.17
CA LEU A 15 -5.52 -33.03 33.94
C LEU A 15 -5.37 -33.40 32.47
N VAL A 16 -4.55 -32.64 31.73
CA VAL A 16 -4.06 -33.04 30.40
C VAL A 16 -2.87 -33.98 30.62
N SER A 17 -3.04 -35.23 30.21
CA SER A 17 -2.01 -36.26 30.19
C SER A 17 -1.18 -36.11 28.92
N LEU A 18 0.09 -35.71 29.07
CA LEU A 18 1.10 -35.79 28.01
C LEU A 18 1.63 -37.23 27.95
N SER A 19 1.33 -37.94 26.85
CA SER A 19 1.99 -39.21 26.53
C SER A 19 3.35 -38.91 25.89
N ALA A 20 4.42 -39.32 26.57
CA ALA A 20 5.76 -39.35 26.03
C ALA A 20 5.86 -40.42 24.91
N CYS A 21 6.44 -40.05 23.77
CA CYS A 21 6.91 -41.00 22.77
C CYS A 21 8.33 -41.43 23.15
N GLU A 22 8.51 -42.74 23.14
CA GLU A 22 9.74 -43.49 23.44
C GLU A 22 10.89 -43.13 22.49
N GLU A 23 12.09 -43.22 23.07
CA GLU A 23 13.40 -43.10 22.44
C GLU A 23 13.68 -44.33 21.57
N ASP A 24 14.21 -44.12 20.37
CA ASP A 24 14.80 -45.20 19.57
C ASP A 24 16.29 -44.89 19.35
N GLU A 25 17.10 -45.86 19.76
CA GLU A 25 18.55 -45.81 19.79
C GLU A 25 19.15 -46.04 18.40
N LEU A 26 20.03 -45.14 17.94
CA LEU A 26 20.94 -45.46 16.84
C LEU A 26 22.38 -45.03 17.15
N SER A 27 23.11 -46.03 17.66
CA SER A 27 24.50 -46.41 17.41
C SER A 27 25.53 -45.34 17.04
N VAL A 28 26.49 -45.23 17.96
CA VAL A 28 27.85 -44.70 17.86
C VAL A 28 28.61 -45.32 16.67
N VAL A 29 29.20 -44.48 15.82
CA VAL A 29 30.36 -44.85 15.00
C VAL A 29 31.47 -43.85 15.24
N ASP A 30 32.51 -44.35 15.89
CA ASP A 30 33.78 -43.71 16.20
C ASP A 30 34.64 -43.63 14.92
N ALA A 31 35.13 -42.44 14.60
CA ALA A 31 36.14 -42.24 13.57
C ALA A 31 37.06 -41.09 13.99
N SER A 32 38.03 -41.44 14.84
CA SER A 32 39.25 -40.67 15.07
C SER A 32 40.02 -40.46 13.75
N PHE A 33 40.13 -39.22 13.29
CA PHE A 33 41.11 -38.84 12.28
C PHE A 33 41.64 -37.42 12.49
N GLN A 34 42.86 -37.33 12.99
CA GLN A 34 43.84 -36.24 12.84
C GLN A 34 45.22 -36.92 12.75
N PRO A 35 46.27 -36.35 12.14
CA PRO A 35 46.47 -34.95 11.69
C PRO A 35 46.93 -34.86 10.21
N ASP A 36 46.99 -33.68 9.60
CA ASP A 36 48.28 -32.99 9.45
C ASP A 36 48.13 -31.51 9.08
N ALA A 37 49.11 -30.76 9.55
CA ALA A 37 49.27 -29.33 9.44
C ALA A 37 49.55 -28.84 8.01
N LEU A 38 48.86 -27.76 7.61
CA LEU A 38 49.40 -26.79 6.67
C LEU A 38 49.04 -25.37 7.14
N ALA A 39 50.09 -24.62 7.45
CA ALA A 39 50.06 -23.20 7.73
C ALA A 39 49.72 -22.43 6.44
N VAL A 40 48.76 -21.51 6.50
CA VAL A 40 48.59 -20.44 5.51
C VAL A 40 48.27 -19.14 6.24
N ASP A 41 49.29 -18.29 6.29
CA ASP A 41 49.32 -16.85 6.06
C ASP A 41 48.06 -16.02 6.35
N SER A 42 48.18 -15.22 7.42
CA SER A 42 47.26 -14.16 7.81
C SER A 42 47.57 -12.85 7.07
N GLY A 43 46.89 -12.63 5.93
CA GLY A 43 46.79 -11.32 5.28
C GLY A 43 45.54 -10.54 5.72
N PRO A 44 45.55 -9.20 5.66
CA PRO A 44 44.44 -8.38 6.15
C PRO A 44 43.21 -8.50 5.24
N ARG A 45 42.05 -8.75 5.86
CA ARG A 45 40.74 -8.70 5.20
C ARG A 45 40.42 -7.25 4.85
N LEU A 46 40.44 -6.95 3.55
CA LEU A 46 39.80 -5.77 3.00
C LEU A 46 38.29 -6.08 2.89
N ASP A 47 37.49 -5.31 3.62
CA ASP A 47 36.05 -5.25 3.47
C ASP A 47 35.71 -4.70 2.07
N ALA A 48 35.47 -5.60 1.13
CA ALA A 48 34.81 -5.28 -0.11
C ALA A 48 33.29 -5.28 0.15
N ARG A 49 32.73 -4.08 0.38
CA ARG A 49 31.30 -3.86 0.17
C ARG A 49 30.99 -4.16 -1.31
N PRO A 50 29.86 -4.81 -1.63
CA PRO A 50 29.40 -4.87 -3.01
C PRO A 50 29.14 -3.43 -3.47
N GLU A 51 29.68 -3.07 -4.63
CA GLU A 51 29.30 -1.83 -5.31
C GLU A 51 27.82 -1.95 -5.67
N ASP A 52 27.00 -1.09 -5.06
CA ASP A 52 25.61 -0.87 -5.47
C ASP A 52 25.59 -0.47 -6.94
N ALA A 53 25.00 -1.36 -7.74
CA ALA A 53 24.56 -1.03 -9.09
C ALA A 53 23.37 -0.06 -8.98
N ARG A 54 23.68 1.22 -8.79
CA ARG A 54 22.72 2.31 -9.04
C ARG A 54 22.35 2.25 -10.52
N PRO A 55 21.06 2.29 -10.88
CA PRO A 55 20.68 2.65 -12.24
C PRO A 55 21.25 4.05 -12.52
N GLU A 56 21.93 4.21 -13.66
CA GLU A 56 22.33 5.55 -14.10
C GLU A 56 21.07 6.40 -14.30
N ASP A 57 21.01 7.53 -13.58
CA ASP A 57 20.07 8.62 -13.80
C ASP A 57 19.97 8.91 -15.30
N ALA A 58 18.87 8.50 -15.94
CA ALA A 58 18.47 9.03 -17.23
C ALA A 58 17.92 10.44 -17.01
N ARG A 59 18.82 11.41 -16.78
CA ARG A 59 18.47 12.83 -16.88
C ARG A 59 18.06 13.10 -18.33
N PRO A 60 16.86 13.64 -18.59
CA PRO A 60 16.55 14.16 -19.91
C PRO A 60 17.48 15.34 -20.18
N GLU A 61 18.19 15.29 -21.31
CA GLU A 61 19.02 16.40 -21.78
C GLU A 61 18.16 17.66 -21.96
N ASP A 62 18.71 18.80 -21.51
CA ASP A 62 18.18 20.16 -21.65
C ASP A 62 17.56 20.43 -23.02
N ALA A 63 16.23 20.32 -23.12
CA ALA A 63 15.46 20.94 -24.17
C ALA A 63 15.36 22.44 -23.87
N ARG A 64 16.25 23.22 -24.48
CA ARG A 64 16.16 24.68 -24.49
C ARG A 64 14.85 25.11 -25.18
N PRO A 65 14.09 26.06 -24.62
CA PRO A 65 12.92 26.60 -25.30
C PRO A 65 13.40 27.64 -26.32
N GLU A 66 13.44 27.28 -27.60
CA GLU A 66 13.42 28.26 -28.68
C GLU A 66 11.99 28.35 -29.23
N ASP A 67 11.45 29.57 -29.14
CA ASP A 67 10.30 30.11 -29.88
C ASP A 67 8.91 29.48 -29.65
N ALA A 68 8.37 29.65 -28.44
CA ALA A 68 6.91 29.68 -28.25
C ALA A 68 6.38 31.06 -28.70
N VAL A 69 5.79 31.08 -29.90
CA VAL A 69 5.02 32.20 -30.42
C VAL A 69 3.83 32.45 -29.48
N GLY A 70 3.76 33.66 -28.92
CA GLY A 70 2.68 34.09 -28.04
C GLY A 70 1.31 33.94 -28.71
N LEU A 71 0.55 32.94 -28.25
CA LEU A 71 -0.90 32.93 -28.36
C LEU A 71 -1.42 33.59 -27.08
N ASP A 72 -1.93 34.81 -27.23
CA ASP A 72 -2.72 35.48 -26.22
C ASP A 72 -3.98 34.64 -25.98
N ILE A 73 -3.94 33.77 -24.97
CA ILE A 73 -5.11 33.10 -24.43
C ILE A 73 -5.76 34.11 -23.47
N GLU A 74 -6.83 34.74 -23.92
CA GLU A 74 -7.74 35.46 -23.03
C GLU A 74 -8.31 34.44 -22.03
N VAL A 75 -7.86 34.53 -20.78
CA VAL A 75 -8.46 33.82 -19.64
C VAL A 75 -9.87 34.40 -19.45
N PRO A 76 -10.95 33.63 -19.67
CA PRO A 76 -12.28 34.14 -19.42
C PRO A 76 -12.44 34.41 -17.92
N ASP A 77 -13.06 35.56 -17.64
CA ASP A 77 -13.43 36.04 -16.32
C ASP A 77 -14.14 34.94 -15.52
N ALA A 78 -13.77 34.78 -14.25
CA ALA A 78 -14.26 33.76 -13.32
C ALA A 78 -15.71 34.06 -12.92
N GLY A 79 -16.64 33.88 -13.86
CA GLY A 79 -18.07 33.83 -13.61
C GLY A 79 -18.48 32.40 -13.26
N ASP A 80 -19.08 32.24 -12.07
CA ASP A 80 -19.77 31.04 -11.54
C ASP A 80 -19.87 29.87 -12.52
N VAL A 81 -18.88 28.98 -12.47
CA VAL A 81 -19.02 27.62 -13.00
C VAL A 81 -19.89 26.87 -12.00
N VAL A 82 -21.20 27.03 -12.17
CA VAL A 82 -22.18 26.07 -11.65
C VAL A 82 -21.85 24.74 -12.32
N ARG A 83 -21.24 23.82 -11.55
CA ARG A 83 -21.09 22.43 -11.95
C ARG A 83 -22.47 21.94 -12.42
N PRO A 84 -22.58 21.19 -13.53
CA PRO A 84 -23.76 20.36 -13.70
C PRO A 84 -23.73 19.39 -12.52
N ASP A 85 -24.58 19.65 -11.52
CA ASP A 85 -24.92 18.67 -10.51
C ASP A 85 -25.18 17.37 -11.28
N ALA A 86 -24.44 16.31 -10.93
CA ALA A 86 -24.70 14.97 -11.43
C ALA A 86 -26.23 14.80 -11.42
N GLU A 87 -26.84 14.62 -12.59
CA GLU A 87 -28.29 14.64 -12.72
C GLU A 87 -28.86 13.57 -11.79
N VAL A 88 -29.26 14.01 -10.60
CA VAL A 88 -30.00 13.20 -9.66
C VAL A 88 -31.30 12.92 -10.37
N ARG A 89 -31.39 11.73 -10.97
CA ARG A 89 -32.67 11.24 -11.50
C ARG A 89 -33.69 11.38 -10.36
N PRO A 90 -34.86 11.99 -10.61
CA PRO A 90 -35.84 12.30 -9.56
C PRO A 90 -36.42 11.07 -8.85
N ASP A 91 -35.99 9.87 -9.25
CA ASP A 91 -36.43 8.60 -8.68
C ASP A 91 -35.56 8.12 -7.50
N GLY A 92 -34.45 8.79 -7.17
CA GLY A 92 -33.65 8.48 -5.97
C GLY A 92 -32.90 7.13 -6.00
N ASP A 93 -33.03 6.38 -7.09
CA ASP A 93 -32.27 5.17 -7.35
C ASP A 93 -30.88 5.57 -7.87
N VAL A 94 -29.93 5.73 -6.94
CA VAL A 94 -28.51 5.66 -7.28
C VAL A 94 -28.29 4.25 -7.80
N GLU A 95 -28.10 4.07 -9.12
CA GLU A 95 -27.64 2.77 -9.63
C GLU A 95 -26.37 2.42 -8.86
N PRO A 96 -26.35 1.32 -8.09
CA PRO A 96 -25.14 0.91 -7.41
C PRO A 96 -24.07 0.74 -8.49
N ALA A 97 -22.92 1.40 -8.30
CA ALA A 97 -21.78 1.21 -9.18
C ALA A 97 -21.56 -0.31 -9.32
N LEU A 98 -21.79 -0.85 -10.52
CA LEU A 98 -21.83 -2.30 -10.74
C LEU A 98 -20.51 -2.97 -10.34
N CYS A 99 -19.41 -2.21 -10.31
CA CYS A 99 -18.07 -2.62 -9.88
C CYS A 99 -17.76 -2.24 -8.42
N ALA A 100 -18.73 -2.20 -7.50
CA ALA A 100 -18.42 -1.88 -6.10
C ALA A 100 -17.49 -2.93 -5.45
N ALA A 101 -16.60 -2.44 -4.59
CA ALA A 101 -15.67 -3.27 -3.86
C ALA A 101 -16.40 -4.26 -2.92
N PRO A 102 -15.92 -5.52 -2.79
CA PRO A 102 -16.60 -6.53 -1.98
C PRO A 102 -16.58 -6.23 -0.48
N GLU A 103 -17.64 -6.64 0.21
CA GLU A 103 -17.72 -6.70 1.68
C GLU A 103 -17.44 -8.11 2.19
N PRO A 104 -16.70 -8.28 3.31
CA PRO A 104 -16.42 -9.59 3.90
C PRO A 104 -17.66 -10.23 4.56
N PRO A 105 -17.68 -11.56 4.78
CA PRO A 105 -16.60 -12.52 4.47
C PRO A 105 -16.62 -12.94 3.00
N LEU A 106 -15.42 -13.14 2.43
CA LEU A 106 -15.27 -13.67 1.08
C LEU A 106 -14.91 -15.15 1.12
N THR A 107 -15.31 -15.89 0.08
CA THR A 107 -14.93 -17.30 -0.09
C THR A 107 -13.90 -17.38 -1.22
N ALA A 108 -12.75 -18.00 -0.96
CA ALA A 108 -11.73 -18.19 -1.96
C ALA A 108 -12.25 -18.96 -3.19
N GLY A 109 -11.81 -18.55 -4.38
CA GLY A 109 -12.25 -19.10 -5.65
C GLY A 109 -12.68 -18.03 -6.65
N SER A 110 -13.37 -18.50 -7.70
CA SER A 110 -14.00 -17.65 -8.71
C SER A 110 -15.52 -17.65 -8.55
N THR A 111 -16.15 -16.48 -8.72
CA THR A 111 -17.60 -16.39 -8.87
C THR A 111 -17.97 -16.14 -10.33
N ASP A 112 -18.80 -17.03 -10.88
CA ASP A 112 -19.27 -16.94 -12.25
C ASP A 112 -20.78 -16.68 -12.29
N CYS A 113 -21.20 -15.83 -13.22
CA CYS A 113 -22.59 -15.65 -13.59
C CYS A 113 -22.73 -15.64 -15.13
N ALA A 114 -23.93 -15.94 -15.62
CA ALA A 114 -24.18 -16.02 -17.05
C ALA A 114 -24.00 -14.65 -17.72
N GLY A 115 -23.03 -14.54 -18.63
CA GLY A 115 -22.73 -13.30 -19.36
C GLY A 115 -21.79 -12.33 -18.63
N CYS A 116 -21.43 -12.63 -17.38
CA CYS A 116 -20.46 -11.85 -16.62
C CYS A 116 -19.06 -11.99 -17.22
N PRO A 117 -18.12 -11.10 -16.84
CA PRO A 117 -16.73 -11.25 -17.26
C PRO A 117 -16.17 -12.61 -16.83
N THR A 118 -15.10 -13.04 -17.48
CA THR A 118 -14.39 -14.28 -17.12
C THR A 118 -12.90 -14.03 -17.14
N SER A 119 -12.20 -14.49 -16.12
CA SER A 119 -10.75 -14.36 -16.01
C SER A 119 -10.06 -15.72 -15.82
N ASP A 120 -8.84 -15.83 -16.34
CA ASP A 120 -7.91 -16.93 -16.07
C ASP A 120 -6.69 -16.39 -15.30
N PRO A 121 -6.73 -16.41 -13.95
CA PRO A 121 -5.67 -15.81 -13.15
C PRO A 121 -4.40 -16.65 -13.11
N THR A 122 -3.28 -15.93 -13.00
CA THR A 122 -1.96 -16.44 -12.68
C THR A 122 -1.49 -15.80 -11.36
N PRO A 123 -1.23 -16.60 -10.31
CA PRO A 123 -1.38 -18.06 -10.25
C PRO A 123 -2.85 -18.50 -10.27
N SER A 124 -3.11 -19.73 -10.72
CA SER A 124 -4.46 -20.32 -10.72
C SER A 124 -4.85 -20.93 -9.36
N SER A 125 -3.92 -20.96 -8.40
CA SER A 125 -4.20 -21.34 -7.01
C SER A 125 -4.83 -20.16 -6.26
N PHE A 126 -5.97 -20.39 -5.62
CA PHE A 126 -6.63 -19.42 -4.73
C PHE A 126 -6.13 -19.49 -3.28
N GLN A 127 -5.03 -20.19 -3.04
CA GLN A 127 -4.36 -20.30 -1.74
C GLN A 127 -2.88 -19.98 -1.94
N LEU A 128 -2.42 -18.89 -1.33
CA LEU A 128 -1.06 -18.36 -1.51
C LEU A 128 -0.37 -18.24 -0.15
N VAL A 129 0.75 -18.96 0.04
CA VAL A 129 1.61 -18.85 1.22
C VAL A 129 2.94 -18.25 0.78
N LEU A 130 3.17 -16.99 1.12
CA LEU A 130 4.20 -16.17 0.46
C LEU A 130 5.41 -15.85 1.35
N GLY A 131 5.45 -16.30 2.60
CA GLY A 131 6.57 -16.01 3.52
C GLY A 131 6.70 -14.51 3.81
N GLN A 132 7.93 -14.02 3.94
CA GLN A 132 8.22 -12.62 4.28
C GLN A 132 8.15 -11.69 3.06
N VAL A 133 6.95 -11.49 2.52
CA VAL A 133 6.69 -10.50 1.46
C VAL A 133 5.62 -9.53 1.89
N THR A 134 5.69 -8.31 1.38
CA THR A 134 4.71 -7.25 1.62
C THR A 134 3.85 -6.95 0.41
N THR A 135 4.10 -7.61 -0.72
CA THR A 135 3.37 -7.41 -1.98
C THR A 135 3.17 -8.72 -2.73
N VAL A 136 2.20 -8.75 -3.65
CA VAL A 136 2.06 -9.83 -4.64
C VAL A 136 1.60 -9.26 -5.96
N THR A 137 2.22 -9.70 -7.06
CA THR A 137 1.73 -9.41 -8.41
C THR A 137 0.79 -10.52 -8.85
N LEU A 138 -0.43 -10.15 -9.22
CA LEU A 138 -1.44 -11.02 -9.81
C LEU A 138 -1.66 -10.58 -11.26
N SER A 139 -1.84 -11.53 -12.17
CA SER A 139 -2.12 -11.22 -13.57
C SER A 139 -3.06 -12.25 -14.20
N GLY A 140 -3.60 -11.96 -15.38
CA GLY A 140 -4.45 -12.90 -16.09
C GLY A 140 -4.98 -12.39 -17.42
N ASN A 141 -5.71 -13.26 -18.11
CA ASN A 141 -6.53 -12.85 -19.26
C ASN A 141 -7.96 -12.61 -18.79
N LEU A 142 -8.62 -11.59 -19.34
CA LEU A 142 -9.97 -11.18 -19.02
C LEU A 142 -10.81 -10.99 -20.29
N LEU A 143 -11.99 -11.58 -20.29
CA LEU A 143 -12.96 -11.45 -21.38
C LEU A 143 -14.26 -10.84 -20.86
N GLY A 144 -14.83 -9.92 -21.63
CA GLY A 144 -16.18 -9.41 -21.42
C GLY A 144 -16.35 -8.38 -20.29
N ALA A 145 -15.27 -7.89 -19.68
CA ALA A 145 -15.32 -6.77 -18.75
C ALA A 145 -15.56 -5.43 -19.45
N THR A 146 -16.19 -4.51 -18.73
CA THR A 146 -16.36 -3.11 -19.13
C THR A 146 -15.42 -2.25 -18.30
N GLY A 147 -14.36 -1.75 -18.92
CA GLY A 147 -13.33 -0.96 -18.25
C GLY A 147 -12.42 -1.78 -17.33
N ASP A 148 -11.81 -1.08 -16.39
CA ASP A 148 -10.87 -1.64 -15.41
C ASP A 148 -11.57 -2.37 -14.27
N GLY A 149 -10.80 -3.19 -13.55
CA GLY A 149 -11.26 -3.86 -12.34
C GLY A 149 -10.92 -3.09 -11.07
N ILE A 150 -11.25 -3.69 -9.92
CA ILE A 150 -10.87 -3.20 -8.59
C ILE A 150 -10.28 -4.36 -7.81
N TYR A 151 -9.18 -4.13 -7.10
CA TYR A 151 -8.67 -5.05 -6.10
C TYR A 151 -9.08 -4.58 -4.70
N THR A 152 -9.28 -5.53 -3.80
CA THR A 152 -9.53 -5.31 -2.38
C THR A 152 -8.70 -6.29 -1.58
N VAL A 153 -7.96 -5.79 -0.60
CA VAL A 153 -7.21 -6.59 0.38
C VAL A 153 -7.89 -6.45 1.72
N ILE A 154 -8.26 -7.57 2.33
CA ILE A 154 -8.93 -7.61 3.63
C ILE A 154 -8.02 -8.34 4.62
N GLY A 155 -7.47 -7.59 5.57
CA GLY A 155 -6.63 -8.09 6.63
C GLY A 155 -7.38 -8.36 7.94
N ALA A 156 -6.63 -8.80 8.95
CA ALA A 156 -7.17 -8.99 10.30
C ALA A 156 -7.70 -7.66 10.90
N GLY A 157 -8.72 -7.75 11.75
CA GLY A 157 -9.27 -6.59 12.45
C GLY A 157 -10.04 -5.59 11.57
N GLY A 158 -10.41 -5.99 10.34
CA GLY A 158 -11.13 -5.13 9.40
C GLY A 158 -10.22 -4.16 8.63
N ARG A 159 -8.89 -4.35 8.68
CA ARG A 159 -7.94 -3.61 7.84
C ARG A 159 -8.25 -3.83 6.38
N ARG A 160 -8.09 -2.78 5.57
CA ARG A 160 -8.52 -2.77 4.18
C ARG A 160 -7.60 -1.95 3.29
N ILE A 161 -7.39 -2.41 2.06
CA ILE A 161 -6.77 -1.66 0.97
C ILE A 161 -7.64 -1.89 -0.27
N ASP A 162 -7.88 -0.86 -1.06
CA ASP A 162 -8.54 -0.93 -2.35
C ASP A 162 -7.70 -0.20 -3.39
N GLY A 163 -7.88 -0.57 -4.66
CA GLY A 163 -7.30 0.16 -5.76
C GLY A 163 -7.74 -0.40 -7.11
N PRO A 164 -7.41 0.27 -8.21
CA PRO A 164 -7.79 -0.13 -9.55
C PRO A 164 -6.97 -1.34 -10.04
N VAL A 165 -7.53 -2.08 -10.99
CA VAL A 165 -6.85 -3.17 -11.70
C VAL A 165 -6.88 -2.86 -13.19
N PRO A 166 -5.80 -2.34 -13.78
CA PRO A 166 -5.78 -1.95 -15.18
C PRO A 166 -6.00 -3.15 -16.11
N VAL A 167 -6.87 -2.97 -17.10
CA VAL A 167 -7.22 -3.96 -18.12
C VAL A 167 -6.78 -3.46 -19.49
N ASN A 168 -5.71 -4.07 -20.01
CA ASN A 168 -5.08 -3.70 -21.27
C ASN A 168 -5.21 -4.83 -22.30
N ALA A 169 -5.92 -4.55 -23.41
CA ALA A 169 -6.10 -5.48 -24.52
C ALA A 169 -6.61 -6.89 -24.10
N GLY A 170 -7.45 -6.95 -23.06
CA GLY A 170 -7.97 -8.21 -22.52
C GLY A 170 -7.01 -8.95 -21.59
N GLY A 171 -5.89 -8.36 -21.21
CA GLY A 171 -5.04 -8.81 -20.11
C GLY A 171 -5.10 -7.85 -18.92
N TRP A 172 -4.69 -8.30 -17.76
CA TRP A 172 -4.51 -7.46 -16.57
C TRP A 172 -3.30 -7.93 -15.77
N SER A 173 -2.66 -6.99 -15.07
CA SER A 173 -1.56 -7.24 -14.15
C SER A 173 -1.58 -6.14 -13.09
N VAL A 174 -1.51 -6.52 -11.81
CA VAL A 174 -1.56 -5.57 -10.69
C VAL A 174 -0.65 -6.05 -9.57
N THR A 175 0.11 -5.13 -8.99
CA THR A 175 0.88 -5.35 -7.75
C THR A 175 0.06 -4.86 -6.58
N VAL A 176 -0.23 -5.79 -5.65
CA VAL A 176 -1.14 -5.56 -4.54
C VAL A 176 -0.34 -5.53 -3.23
N PRO A 177 -0.44 -4.48 -2.40
CA PRO A 177 0.13 -4.48 -1.06
C PRO A 177 -0.56 -5.50 -0.14
N LEU A 178 0.18 -6.14 0.77
CA LEU A 178 -0.29 -7.23 1.62
C LEU A 178 -0.12 -6.89 3.10
N PHE A 179 -1.12 -7.19 3.92
CA PHE A 179 -1.02 -7.21 5.39
C PHE A 179 -0.18 -8.39 5.89
N CYS A 180 0.13 -8.41 7.19
CA CYS A 180 0.81 -9.53 7.81
C CYS A 180 -0.19 -10.61 8.24
N GLY A 181 0.23 -11.87 8.12
CA GLY A 181 -0.60 -13.01 8.49
C GLY A 181 -1.66 -13.33 7.43
N ALA A 182 -2.79 -13.88 7.89
CA ALA A 182 -3.86 -14.34 7.01
C ALA A 182 -4.75 -13.18 6.53
N GLN A 183 -5.06 -13.18 5.24
CA GLN A 183 -5.82 -12.14 4.56
C GLN A 183 -6.51 -12.67 3.31
N GLN A 184 -7.40 -11.85 2.74
CA GLN A 184 -8.03 -12.15 1.46
C GLN A 184 -7.72 -11.05 0.45
N VAL A 185 -7.32 -11.45 -0.76
CA VAL A 185 -7.18 -10.53 -1.91
C VAL A 185 -8.30 -10.85 -2.88
N ALA A 186 -9.13 -9.87 -3.19
CA ALA A 186 -10.23 -10.00 -4.13
C ALA A 186 -10.02 -9.10 -5.35
N LEU A 187 -10.19 -9.64 -6.56
CA LEU A 187 -10.22 -8.88 -7.81
C LEU A 187 -11.64 -8.92 -8.34
N THR A 188 -12.21 -7.75 -8.64
CA THR A 188 -13.59 -7.59 -9.08
C THR A 188 -13.61 -6.94 -10.46
N PHE A 189 -14.28 -7.58 -11.40
CA PHE A 189 -14.50 -7.08 -12.77
C PHE A 189 -16.00 -7.10 -13.04
N CYS A 190 -16.55 -6.10 -13.73
CA CYS A 190 -17.98 -6.05 -14.03
C CYS A 190 -18.28 -5.72 -15.49
N ASN A 191 -19.52 -5.98 -15.87
CA ASN A 191 -20.17 -5.50 -17.09
C ASN A 191 -21.68 -5.37 -16.81
N GLU A 192 -22.49 -5.08 -17.83
CA GLU A 192 -23.96 -4.97 -17.69
C GLU A 192 -24.64 -6.27 -17.22
N ALA A 193 -24.03 -7.43 -17.44
CA ALA A 193 -24.58 -8.72 -17.03
C ALA A 193 -24.32 -9.05 -15.55
N GLY A 194 -23.29 -8.44 -14.94
CA GLY A 194 -23.00 -8.59 -13.52
C GLY A 194 -21.50 -8.53 -13.21
N VAL A 195 -21.12 -9.24 -12.15
CA VAL A 195 -19.80 -9.15 -11.52
C VAL A 195 -19.10 -10.51 -11.55
N HIS A 196 -17.84 -10.51 -11.98
CA HIS A 196 -16.91 -11.60 -11.82
C HIS A 196 -15.90 -11.27 -10.72
N ARG A 197 -15.63 -12.24 -9.85
CA ARG A 197 -14.73 -12.04 -8.72
C ARG A 197 -13.78 -13.21 -8.57
N LEU A 198 -12.51 -12.89 -8.37
CA LEU A 198 -11.47 -13.82 -7.96
C LEU A 198 -11.11 -13.52 -6.51
N VAL A 199 -11.09 -14.51 -5.64
CA VAL A 199 -10.75 -14.35 -4.22
C VAL A 199 -9.64 -15.32 -3.86
N PHE A 200 -8.50 -14.79 -3.42
CA PHE A 200 -7.34 -15.53 -2.98
C PHE A 200 -7.27 -15.45 -1.46
N ASP A 201 -7.15 -16.58 -0.78
CA ASP A 201 -6.67 -16.59 0.60
C ASP A 201 -5.14 -16.51 0.56
N VAL A 202 -4.59 -15.48 1.20
CA VAL A 202 -3.15 -15.19 1.21
C VAL A 202 -2.65 -15.22 2.65
N SER A 203 -1.44 -15.73 2.86
CA SER A 203 -0.77 -15.65 4.15
C SER A 203 0.69 -15.23 3.99
N THR A 204 1.10 -14.25 4.79
CA THR A 204 2.48 -13.70 4.83
C THR A 204 3.06 -13.81 6.24
N GLU A 205 4.38 -13.71 6.36
CA GLU A 205 5.14 -13.73 7.60
C GLU A 205 5.85 -12.38 7.79
N CYS A 206 5.21 -11.43 8.45
CA CYS A 206 5.81 -10.13 8.75
C CYS A 206 5.31 -9.57 10.09
N SER A 207 5.91 -8.45 10.51
CA SER A 207 5.45 -7.69 11.68
C SER A 207 4.36 -6.72 11.26
N GLU A 208 3.20 -6.79 11.91
CA GLU A 208 2.08 -5.93 11.57
C GLU A 208 2.41 -4.46 11.89
N PRO A 209 2.28 -3.54 10.92
CA PRO A 209 2.58 -2.15 11.17
C PRO A 209 1.49 -1.45 12.00
N ASP A 210 1.91 -0.47 12.80
CA ASP A 210 1.01 0.42 13.54
C ASP A 210 0.42 1.52 12.65
N LEU A 211 1.14 1.90 11.59
CA LEU A 211 0.69 2.79 10.54
C LEU A 211 0.97 2.17 9.16
N ARG A 212 -0.07 2.09 8.33
CA ARG A 212 0.07 1.84 6.90
C ARG A 212 -0.73 2.86 6.11
N LEU A 213 -0.13 3.35 5.05
CA LEU A 213 -0.67 4.34 4.14
C LEU A 213 -0.61 3.75 2.74
N THR A 214 -1.74 3.74 2.05
CA THR A 214 -1.79 3.34 0.64
C THR A 214 -2.46 4.46 -0.14
N ILE A 215 -1.91 4.81 -1.29
CA ILE A 215 -2.60 5.64 -2.27
C ILE A 215 -2.82 4.86 -3.54
N SER A 216 -3.90 5.18 -4.24
CA SER A 216 -4.16 4.73 -5.60
C SER A 216 -4.82 5.87 -6.37
N TRP A 217 -4.60 5.89 -7.68
CA TRP A 217 -5.14 6.91 -8.59
C TRP A 217 -5.54 6.27 -9.91
N ASP A 218 -6.29 7.02 -10.72
CA ASP A 218 -6.76 6.60 -12.04
C ASP A 218 -5.70 6.73 -13.14
N GLU A 219 -6.01 6.32 -14.38
CA GLU A 219 -5.08 6.43 -15.52
C GLU A 219 -4.61 7.86 -15.84
N LEU A 220 -5.23 8.88 -15.24
CA LEU A 220 -4.90 10.27 -15.48
C LEU A 220 -3.78 10.79 -14.57
N GLY A 221 -3.40 10.05 -13.53
CA GLY A 221 -2.47 10.53 -12.51
C GLY A 221 -1.00 10.44 -12.88
N ASP A 222 -0.65 9.61 -13.87
CA ASP A 222 0.71 9.35 -14.42
C ASP A 222 1.75 8.93 -13.36
N ASP A 223 1.99 9.75 -12.36
CA ASP A 223 2.90 9.54 -11.23
C ASP A 223 2.45 10.40 -10.02
N TRP A 224 1.91 9.74 -8.99
CA TRP A 224 1.57 10.36 -7.71
C TRP A 224 2.46 9.80 -6.61
N GLU A 225 3.01 10.70 -5.81
CA GLU A 225 3.95 10.41 -4.75
C GLU A 225 3.31 10.50 -3.37
N LEU A 226 3.49 9.45 -2.58
CA LEU A 226 3.08 9.34 -1.19
C LEU A 226 4.20 9.82 -0.28
N HIS A 227 3.85 10.78 0.56
CA HIS A 227 4.74 11.32 1.57
C HIS A 227 4.24 10.96 2.96
N LEU A 228 5.13 10.37 3.75
CA LEU A 228 4.99 10.30 5.21
C LEU A 228 6.07 11.17 5.82
N ILE A 229 5.68 12.28 6.45
CA ILE A 229 6.60 13.28 6.99
C ILE A 229 6.53 13.26 8.52
N GLN A 230 7.67 13.11 9.20
CA GLN A 230 7.72 13.16 10.67
C GLN A 230 7.52 14.58 11.21
N GLU A 231 7.27 14.68 12.52
CA GLU A 231 7.00 15.96 13.18
C GLU A 231 8.12 16.99 12.93
N GLY A 232 7.74 18.19 12.47
CA GLY A 232 8.68 19.27 12.16
C GLY A 232 9.49 19.08 10.87
N GLY A 233 9.20 18.03 10.09
CA GLY A 233 9.77 17.81 8.77
C GLY A 233 9.23 18.76 7.70
N ARG A 234 9.65 18.53 6.45
CA ARG A 234 9.19 19.26 5.26
C ARG A 234 9.11 18.31 4.07
N ILE A 235 8.38 18.71 3.03
CA ILE A 235 8.21 17.93 1.80
C ILE A 235 9.57 17.76 1.10
N ASN A 236 9.81 16.56 0.57
CA ASN A 236 11.03 16.15 -0.14
C ASN A 236 12.32 16.35 0.67
N ASP A 237 12.25 16.27 2.00
CA ASP A 237 13.41 16.34 2.86
C ASP A 237 14.08 14.98 3.06
N PRO A 238 15.40 14.86 2.79
CA PRO A 238 16.08 13.58 2.82
C PRO A 238 16.22 12.94 4.20
N ALA A 239 15.84 13.63 5.27
CA ALA A 239 15.94 13.13 6.65
C ALA A 239 14.58 12.97 7.33
N THR A 240 13.54 13.69 6.87
CA THR A 240 12.27 13.80 7.58
C THR A 240 11.06 13.43 6.75
N ASP A 241 11.22 13.18 5.46
CA ASP A 241 10.15 12.79 4.55
C ASP A 241 10.45 11.42 3.95
N CYS A 242 9.55 10.47 4.21
CA CYS A 242 9.57 9.16 3.62
C CYS A 242 8.74 9.16 2.34
N THR A 243 9.42 9.01 1.20
CA THR A 243 8.89 9.02 -0.17
C THR A 243 9.77 8.10 -1.04
N TRP A 244 9.59 8.09 -2.37
CA TRP A 244 10.36 7.26 -3.30
C TRP A 244 11.88 7.43 -3.16
N THR A 245 12.35 8.65 -2.93
CA THR A 245 13.80 8.93 -2.86
C THR A 245 14.47 8.46 -1.58
N THR A 246 13.73 8.38 -0.47
CA THR A 246 14.30 8.28 0.88
C THR A 246 14.00 6.97 1.57
N CYS A 247 12.96 6.26 1.15
CA CYS A 247 12.45 5.07 1.84
C CYS A 247 12.38 3.81 0.99
N LEU A 248 12.77 3.89 -0.28
CA LEU A 248 12.79 2.72 -1.16
C LEU A 248 13.89 1.75 -0.73
N GLY A 249 13.51 0.55 -0.28
CA GLY A 249 14.44 -0.53 0.05
C GLY A 249 15.22 -0.38 1.36
N GLY A 250 14.95 0.66 2.16
CA GLY A 250 15.54 0.89 3.47
C GLY A 250 15.05 2.23 4.03
N GLY A 251 14.40 2.18 5.19
CA GLY A 251 13.74 3.34 5.79
C GLY A 251 14.69 4.42 6.31
N LEU A 252 14.10 5.57 6.63
CA LEU A 252 14.79 6.62 7.37
C LEU A 252 14.89 6.23 8.85
N ASP A 253 16.09 6.35 9.43
CA ASP A 253 16.34 6.08 10.85
C ASP A 253 15.55 7.06 11.73
N TRP A 254 14.36 6.63 12.14
CA TRP A 254 13.38 7.42 12.87
C TRP A 254 13.21 6.86 14.28
N GLY A 255 13.05 7.75 15.26
CA GLY A 255 12.93 7.33 16.66
C GLY A 255 14.27 6.93 17.28
N VAL A 256 14.48 5.63 17.49
CA VAL A 256 15.64 5.06 18.17
C VAL A 256 16.74 4.74 17.16
N LEU A 257 17.85 5.49 17.25
CA LEU A 257 19.00 5.32 16.36
C LEU A 257 19.41 3.84 16.16
N GLY A 258 19.32 3.38 14.91
CA GLY A 258 19.72 2.03 14.47
C GLY A 258 18.68 0.93 14.71
N ASP A 259 17.45 1.28 15.06
CA ASP A 259 16.34 0.34 15.24
C ASP A 259 15.42 0.38 14.01
N ALA A 260 15.60 -0.57 13.10
CA ALA A 260 14.86 -0.57 11.83
C ALA A 260 13.34 -0.82 11.95
N THR A 261 12.80 -1.00 13.17
CA THR A 261 11.38 -1.28 13.35
C THR A 261 10.54 -0.04 13.66
N ASP A 262 11.18 1.10 13.97
CA ASP A 262 10.59 2.44 14.00
C ASP A 262 10.94 3.29 12.77
N ASP A 263 11.51 2.65 11.75
CA ASP A 263 11.77 3.27 10.45
C ASP A 263 10.59 3.04 9.49
N PRO A 264 10.17 4.07 8.73
CA PRO A 264 9.14 3.93 7.72
C PRO A 264 9.74 3.28 6.46
N VAL A 265 8.98 2.43 5.77
CA VAL A 265 9.43 1.70 4.58
C VAL A 265 8.42 1.91 3.45
N LYS A 266 8.89 2.30 2.26
CA LYS A 266 8.10 2.31 1.02
C LYS A 266 8.30 0.97 0.31
N ASP A 267 7.24 0.16 0.24
CA ASP A 267 7.28 -1.20 -0.29
C ASP A 267 6.55 -1.36 -1.63
N VAL A 268 5.74 -0.38 -2.03
CA VAL A 268 5.26 -0.19 -3.39
C VAL A 268 5.49 1.26 -3.79
N ASP A 269 6.11 1.42 -4.94
CA ASP A 269 6.46 2.66 -5.62
C ASP A 269 6.05 2.45 -7.08
N ASP A 270 4.93 3.04 -7.47
CA ASP A 270 4.40 2.92 -8.83
C ASP A 270 4.52 4.29 -9.50
N VAL A 271 5.16 4.31 -10.66
CA VAL A 271 5.61 5.52 -11.34
C VAL A 271 4.91 5.70 -12.69
N ASP A 272 4.01 4.79 -13.07
CA ASP A 272 3.35 4.86 -14.37
C ASP A 272 1.88 4.44 -14.37
N GLY A 273 1.04 5.35 -14.86
CA GLY A 273 -0.37 5.09 -15.12
C GLY A 273 -1.18 5.02 -13.83
N TYR A 274 -1.37 3.82 -13.28
CA TYR A 274 -2.20 3.58 -12.10
C TYR A 274 -1.34 3.33 -10.87
N GLY A 275 -1.74 3.85 -9.72
CA GLY A 275 -1.17 3.41 -8.44
C GLY A 275 -1.41 1.92 -8.16
N PRO A 276 -0.79 1.36 -7.11
CA PRO A 276 -0.70 2.04 -5.83
C PRO A 276 0.71 2.41 -5.39
N GLU A 277 0.80 3.31 -4.42
CA GLU A 277 1.97 3.39 -3.55
C GLU A 277 1.63 3.01 -2.13
N ASN A 278 2.60 2.46 -1.40
CA ASN A 278 2.38 2.03 -0.02
C ASN A 278 3.59 2.32 0.87
N ILE A 279 3.32 2.90 2.04
CA ILE A 279 4.28 3.13 3.12
C ILE A 279 3.80 2.43 4.39
N THR A 280 4.72 1.79 5.10
CA THR A 280 4.47 1.17 6.41
C THR A 280 5.41 1.69 7.48
N LEU A 281 4.94 1.77 8.73
CA LEU A 281 5.74 2.16 9.90
C LEU A 281 5.29 1.32 11.10
N THR A 282 6.19 0.47 11.61
CA THR A 282 5.82 -0.59 12.56
C THR A 282 5.72 -0.12 14.00
N ARG A 283 6.68 0.68 14.47
CA ARG A 283 6.67 1.24 15.83
C ARG A 283 6.88 2.75 15.83
N PRO A 284 5.92 3.55 15.34
CA PRO A 284 6.07 4.99 15.25
C PRO A 284 6.56 5.59 16.58
N ALA A 285 7.61 6.40 16.52
CA ALA A 285 8.04 7.20 17.66
C ALA A 285 6.90 8.15 18.10
N PRO A 286 6.84 8.55 19.38
CA PRO A 286 5.86 9.55 19.82
C PRO A 286 6.04 10.86 19.05
N GLY A 287 4.96 11.35 18.44
CA GLY A 287 4.99 12.53 17.59
C GLY A 287 3.76 12.64 16.70
N THR A 288 3.72 13.68 15.88
CA THR A 288 2.69 13.86 14.84
C THR A 288 3.31 13.71 13.46
N TYR A 289 2.75 12.80 12.67
CA TYR A 289 3.13 12.54 11.30
C TYR A 289 2.16 13.21 10.34
N THR A 290 2.65 13.76 9.25
CA THR A 290 1.82 14.34 8.18
C THR A 290 1.84 13.42 6.97
N VAL A 291 0.66 13.10 6.45
CA VAL A 291 0.48 12.31 5.24
C VAL A 291 0.10 13.26 4.11
N MET A 292 0.88 13.25 3.03
CA MET A 292 0.63 14.09 1.85
C MET A 292 0.70 13.27 0.58
N VAL A 293 0.06 13.78 -0.46
CA VAL A 293 0.15 13.23 -1.82
C VAL A 293 0.58 14.36 -2.75
N GLU A 294 1.65 14.13 -3.48
CA GLU A 294 2.20 15.02 -4.50
C GLU A 294 1.89 14.46 -5.87
N HIS A 295 1.26 15.23 -6.76
CA HIS A 295 1.14 14.84 -8.16
C HIS A 295 2.45 15.20 -8.86
N TRP A 296 3.36 14.25 -8.94
CA TRP A 296 4.72 14.48 -9.42
C TRP A 296 4.81 14.48 -10.94
N GLY A 297 4.03 13.61 -11.59
CA GLY A 297 3.98 13.45 -13.03
C GLY A 297 3.70 14.75 -13.77
N THR A 298 4.52 15.05 -14.77
CA THR A 298 4.33 16.24 -15.63
C THR A 298 3.30 16.02 -16.74
N SER A 299 2.97 14.76 -17.03
CA SER A 299 2.09 14.39 -18.15
C SER A 299 0.68 13.97 -17.73
N GLY A 300 0.43 13.89 -16.42
CA GLY A 300 -0.89 13.66 -15.84
C GLY A 300 -1.87 14.81 -16.08
N SER A 301 -3.15 14.54 -15.80
CA SER A 301 -4.26 15.48 -15.98
C SER A 301 -4.64 16.15 -14.66
N PRO A 302 -5.04 17.43 -14.66
CA PRO A 302 -5.63 18.08 -13.49
C PRO A 302 -6.93 17.46 -12.99
N GLY A 303 -7.58 16.63 -13.81
CA GLY A 303 -8.78 15.89 -13.42
C GLY A 303 -8.49 14.47 -12.91
N SER A 304 -7.24 14.16 -12.57
CA SER A 304 -6.93 12.86 -11.97
C SER A 304 -7.50 12.77 -10.56
N ASP A 305 -8.20 11.66 -10.34
CA ASP A 305 -8.78 11.30 -9.06
C ASP A 305 -8.05 10.10 -8.47
N GLY A 306 -8.17 9.96 -7.16
CA GLY A 306 -7.58 8.87 -6.40
C GLY A 306 -8.11 8.78 -4.99
N GLU A 307 -7.45 7.97 -4.19
CA GLU A 307 -7.84 7.68 -2.83
C GLU A 307 -6.62 7.37 -1.97
N ALA A 308 -6.61 7.90 -0.76
CA ALA A 308 -5.67 7.51 0.29
C ALA A 308 -6.39 6.69 1.37
N ILE A 309 -5.84 5.52 1.68
CA ILE A 309 -6.35 4.62 2.72
C ILE A 309 -5.33 4.54 3.85
N LEU A 310 -5.78 4.92 5.05
CA LEU A 310 -4.98 4.91 6.27
C LEU A 310 -5.45 3.75 7.16
N ASN A 311 -4.56 2.78 7.36
CA ASN A 311 -4.73 1.72 8.35
C ASN A 311 -3.89 2.06 9.58
N VAL A 312 -4.55 2.59 10.62
CA VAL A 312 -3.91 2.98 11.89
C VAL A 312 -4.32 2.00 12.98
N VAL A 313 -3.37 1.52 13.78
CA VAL A 313 -3.63 0.55 14.85
C VAL A 313 -4.75 1.02 15.79
N GLY A 314 -5.71 0.14 16.03
CA GLY A 314 -6.86 0.42 16.89
C GLY A 314 -7.95 1.29 16.25
N GLN A 315 -7.80 1.71 14.99
CA GLN A 315 -8.82 2.43 14.23
C GLN A 315 -9.43 1.52 13.15
N ALA A 316 -10.65 1.86 12.71
CA ALA A 316 -11.15 1.35 11.44
C ALA A 316 -10.37 2.01 10.28
N PRO A 317 -10.29 1.38 9.09
CA PRO A 317 -9.67 2.02 7.93
C PRO A 317 -10.31 3.38 7.65
N ILE A 318 -9.46 4.39 7.40
CA ILE A 318 -9.90 5.74 7.05
C ILE A 318 -9.59 5.95 5.58
N VAL A 319 -10.64 6.30 4.84
CA VAL A 319 -10.59 6.48 3.40
C VAL A 319 -10.76 7.97 3.09
N VAL A 320 -9.80 8.54 2.36
CA VAL A 320 -9.79 9.96 2.00
C VAL A 320 -9.75 10.07 0.47
N PRO A 321 -10.85 10.47 -0.18
CA PRO A 321 -10.86 10.67 -1.63
C PRO A 321 -10.01 11.89 -1.99
N ILE A 322 -9.24 11.76 -3.06
CA ILE A 322 -8.44 12.80 -3.68
C ILE A 322 -9.08 13.07 -5.04
N THR A 323 -9.41 14.32 -5.31
CA THR A 323 -10.13 14.68 -6.54
C THR A 323 -9.49 15.89 -7.18
N ASP A 324 -9.44 15.89 -8.51
CA ASP A 324 -8.95 17.01 -9.31
C ASP A 324 -7.56 17.54 -8.84
N LEU A 325 -6.60 16.65 -8.52
CA LEU A 325 -5.27 17.08 -8.04
C LEU A 325 -4.37 17.44 -9.23
N PRO A 326 -3.98 18.71 -9.44
CA PRO A 326 -3.19 19.08 -10.61
C PRO A 326 -1.73 18.64 -10.52
N PRO A 327 -1.04 18.40 -11.66
CA PRO A 327 0.40 18.23 -11.70
C PRO A 327 1.14 19.33 -10.94
N HIS A 328 2.16 18.94 -10.17
CA HIS A 328 2.97 19.79 -9.30
C HIS A 328 2.23 20.43 -8.12
N TRP A 329 1.08 19.88 -7.73
CA TRP A 329 0.38 20.24 -6.52
C TRP A 329 0.53 19.16 -5.47
N VAL A 330 0.47 19.58 -4.22
CA VAL A 330 0.52 18.67 -3.07
C VAL A 330 -0.74 18.83 -2.25
N ARG A 331 -1.32 17.71 -1.82
CA ARG A 331 -2.48 17.67 -0.93
C ARG A 331 -2.09 17.07 0.40
N THR A 332 -2.42 17.76 1.49
CA THR A 332 -2.41 17.16 2.83
C THR A 332 -3.61 16.24 2.97
N VAL A 333 -3.35 14.95 3.19
CA VAL A 333 -4.38 13.92 3.39
C VAL A 333 -4.83 13.87 4.85
N ALA A 334 -3.87 13.79 5.76
CA ALA A 334 -4.14 13.71 7.19
C ALA A 334 -2.91 14.03 8.05
N THR A 335 -3.14 14.26 9.33
CA THR A 335 -2.12 14.11 10.37
C THR A 335 -2.47 12.93 11.29
N VAL A 336 -1.44 12.23 11.77
CA VAL A 336 -1.57 11.07 12.66
C VAL A 336 -0.69 11.27 13.89
N SER A 337 -1.28 11.25 15.09
CA SER A 337 -0.54 11.40 16.35
C SER A 337 -0.34 10.07 17.07
N PHE A 338 0.91 9.70 17.35
CA PHE A 338 1.29 8.50 18.11
C PHE A 338 1.74 8.82 19.54
N PRO A 339 1.53 7.91 20.51
CA PRO A 339 0.99 6.54 20.36
C PRO A 339 -0.55 6.44 20.32
N GLY A 340 -1.28 7.57 20.32
CA GLY A 340 -2.74 7.57 20.40
C GLY A 340 -3.46 7.08 19.14
N GLY A 341 -2.79 7.07 17.98
CA GLY A 341 -3.39 6.72 16.69
C GLY A 341 -4.49 7.70 16.26
N ALA A 342 -4.47 8.93 16.77
CA ALA A 342 -5.49 9.92 16.45
C ALA A 342 -5.25 10.48 15.05
N VAL A 343 -6.26 10.41 14.18
CA VAL A 343 -6.18 10.88 12.79
C VAL A 343 -7.04 12.12 12.60
N VAL A 344 -6.48 13.14 11.97
CA VAL A 344 -7.21 14.34 11.53
C VAL A 344 -7.04 14.49 10.03
N THR A 345 -8.11 14.23 9.27
CA THR A 345 -8.10 14.35 7.81
C THR A 345 -8.08 15.80 7.36
N SER A 346 -7.45 16.07 6.22
CA SER A 346 -7.38 17.38 5.58
C SER A 346 -7.68 17.26 4.08
N ALA A 347 -8.03 18.40 3.48
CA ALA A 347 -8.12 18.58 2.04
C ALA A 347 -7.37 19.84 1.60
N ALA A 348 -6.43 20.31 2.43
CA ALA A 348 -5.58 21.43 2.09
C ALA A 348 -4.72 21.05 0.89
N VAL A 349 -4.73 21.92 -0.12
CA VAL A 349 -3.92 21.78 -1.34
C VAL A 349 -2.93 22.94 -1.40
N HIS A 350 -1.75 22.65 -1.94
CA HIS A 350 -0.65 23.58 -2.05
C HIS A 350 -0.08 23.55 -3.47
N ASP A 351 0.04 24.72 -4.08
CA ASP A 351 0.54 24.89 -5.45
C ASP A 351 2.06 25.04 -5.41
N CYS A 352 2.78 24.01 -5.86
CA CYS A 352 4.24 24.02 -5.88
C CYS A 352 4.81 24.39 -7.25
N THR A 353 3.98 24.81 -8.22
CA THR A 353 4.41 25.06 -9.61
C THR A 353 5.52 26.11 -9.72
N GLN A 354 5.56 27.10 -8.83
CA GLN A 354 6.56 28.16 -8.86
C GLN A 354 7.93 27.72 -8.32
N ASN A 355 7.96 26.73 -7.42
CA ASN A 355 9.16 26.26 -6.73
C ASN A 355 9.51 24.82 -7.11
N TRP A 356 8.92 24.30 -8.20
CA TRP A 356 9.13 22.93 -8.65
C TRP A 356 10.58 22.71 -9.11
N SER A 357 11.27 21.75 -8.50
CA SER A 357 12.62 21.37 -8.90
C SER A 357 12.83 19.86 -8.75
N GLY A 358 11.96 19.07 -9.38
CA GLY A 358 11.91 17.62 -9.22
C GLY A 358 11.14 17.18 -7.97
N GLY A 359 10.21 18.02 -7.51
CA GLY A 359 9.43 17.86 -6.29
C GLY A 359 9.17 19.21 -5.62
N CYS A 360 8.15 19.28 -4.77
CA CYS A 360 7.82 20.43 -3.96
C CYS A 360 8.79 20.58 -2.80
N LEU A 361 9.37 21.77 -2.65
CA LEU A 361 10.32 22.11 -1.56
C LEU A 361 9.73 23.08 -0.53
N ASP A 362 8.43 23.36 -0.63
CA ASP A 362 7.77 24.31 0.24
C ASP A 362 7.56 23.74 1.65
N PRO A 363 7.43 24.60 2.67
CA PRO A 363 7.02 24.15 4.00
C PRO A 363 5.66 23.44 3.97
N ILE A 364 5.43 22.53 4.93
CA ILE A 364 4.11 21.91 5.12
C ILE A 364 3.06 23.02 5.41
N PRO A 365 1.91 23.03 4.73
CA PRO A 365 0.85 24.05 4.87
C PRO A 365 0.21 24.19 6.26
#